data_AF-A0A8X8X3E8-F1
#
_entry.id   AF-A0A8X8X3E8-F1
#
_cell.length_a   1.000
_cell.length_b   1.000
_cell.length_c   1.000
_cell.angle_alpha   90.00
_cell.angle_beta   90.00
_cell.angle_gamma   90.00
#
_symmetry.space_group_name_H-M   'P 1'
#
loop_
_entity.id
_entity.type
_entity.pdbx_description
1 polymer ?
#
loop_
_entity_poly.entity_id
_entity_poly.type
_entity_poly.pdbx_seq_one_letter_code
_entity_poly.pdbx_strand_id
1 'polypeptide(L)'
;MLGIQLYYYKTGICSQFYWTLSLLGRLSSNPIISLPPFSSRPQPGIMADQNHFPTISQKVTNQLHLGSSISQVRNGGVPQPAAYQRRFAYGNYTNQAFQYPKTCVATQDLSLVSVNANPVFAQAPSEKGFAGFAIDFLMGGVSAAVSKTAAAPIERVKLLIQNQDEMIKAGRLSEPYKGIGECFGRTIKDEGFGSLWRGNTANVIRYFPTQALNFAFKDYFKRLFNFKKDRDGYWKWFAGNLASGGAAGASSLLFVYSLDYARTRLANDSKAAKKGGERQFNGLIDVYRKTLKSDGLAGLYRGFNISCVGIIVYRGLYFGMYDSLKPVLLTGSLQDSFFASFALGWLITNGAGLASYPIDTVRRRMMMTSGEAVKYKSSMDAFTQILKNEGAKSLFKGAGANILRAVAGAGVLAGYDKLQVIVFGKKYGSGGG
;
A
#
# COMPACT_ATOMS: atom_id res chain seq x y z
N MET A 1 13.86 39.30 3.39
CA MET A 1 12.58 38.56 3.44
C MET A 1 12.69 37.02 3.45
N LEU A 2 13.83 36.40 3.07
CA LEU A 2 14.01 34.92 3.15
C LEU A 2 14.28 34.36 4.57
N GLY A 3 14.75 35.18 5.53
CA GLY A 3 15.05 34.71 6.89
C GLY A 3 13.83 34.47 7.80
N ILE A 4 12.71 35.17 7.55
CA ILE A 4 11.51 35.11 8.40
C ILE A 4 10.63 33.90 8.03
N GLN A 5 10.60 33.48 6.76
CA GLN A 5 9.88 32.26 6.34
C GLN A 5 10.52 30.96 6.87
N LEU A 6 11.86 30.92 6.99
CA LEU A 6 12.55 29.79 7.61
C LEU A 6 12.30 29.70 9.13
N TYR A 7 12.08 30.84 9.80
CA TYR A 7 11.78 30.86 11.24
C TYR A 7 10.37 30.34 11.54
N TYR A 8 9.37 30.68 10.71
CA TYR A 8 7.99 30.17 10.83
C TYR A 8 7.87 28.68 10.47
N TYR A 9 8.67 28.15 9.53
CA TYR A 9 8.68 26.72 9.20
C TYR A 9 9.33 25.86 10.31
N LYS A 10 10.37 26.40 10.99
CA LYS A 10 11.08 25.71 12.07
C LYS A 10 10.25 25.62 13.36
N THR A 11 9.45 26.64 13.67
CA THR A 11 8.56 26.67 14.85
C THR A 11 7.28 25.83 14.65
N GLY A 12 6.73 25.77 13.43
CA GLY A 12 5.57 24.91 13.13
C GLY A 12 5.84 23.40 13.24
N ILE A 13 7.01 22.94 12.79
CA ILE A 13 7.42 21.52 12.87
C ILE A 13 7.75 21.12 14.31
N CYS A 14 8.37 21.99 15.10
CA CYS A 14 8.63 21.74 16.54
C CYS A 14 7.34 21.68 17.36
N SER A 15 6.36 22.55 17.08
CA SER A 15 5.06 22.55 17.77
C SER A 15 4.26 21.26 17.52
N GLN A 16 4.20 20.79 16.26
CA GLN A 16 3.50 19.53 15.96
C GLN A 16 4.19 18.29 16.59
N PHE A 17 5.52 18.28 16.71
CA PHE A 17 6.24 17.20 17.39
C PHE A 17 5.99 17.17 18.91
N TYR A 18 5.93 18.34 19.56
CA TYR A 18 5.74 18.46 21.01
C TYR A 18 4.32 18.02 21.45
N TRP A 19 3.30 18.34 20.65
CA TRP A 19 1.92 17.91 20.91
C TRP A 19 1.72 16.41 20.70
N THR A 20 2.37 15.82 19.68
CA THR A 20 2.28 14.37 19.41
C THR A 20 2.95 13.54 20.53
N LEU A 21 4.08 14.01 21.06
CA LEU A 21 4.75 13.40 22.23
C LEU A 21 3.96 13.59 23.54
N SER A 22 3.33 14.76 23.73
CA SER A 22 2.48 15.01 24.90
C SER A 22 1.19 14.17 24.91
N LEU A 23 0.62 13.90 23.73
CA LEU A 23 -0.55 13.01 23.59
C LEU A 23 -0.18 11.54 23.85
N LEU A 24 1.02 11.10 23.42
CA LEU A 24 1.55 9.77 23.70
C LEU A 24 1.88 9.56 25.19
N GLY A 25 2.31 10.61 25.90
CA GLY A 25 2.55 10.55 27.35
C GLY A 25 1.27 10.39 28.18
N ARG A 26 0.17 11.03 27.76
CA ARG A 26 -1.12 10.98 28.48
C ARG A 26 -1.92 9.69 28.25
N LEU A 27 -1.68 8.97 27.15
CA LEU A 27 -2.31 7.67 26.90
C LEU A 27 -1.61 6.51 27.64
N SER A 28 -0.44 6.76 28.26
CA SER A 28 0.33 5.75 29.01
C SER A 28 0.00 5.70 30.51
N SER A 29 -0.86 6.59 31.01
CA SER A 29 -1.10 6.75 32.46
C SER A 29 -2.58 6.98 32.76
N ASN A 30 -3.37 5.89 32.84
CA ASN A 30 -4.45 5.68 33.80
C ASN A 30 -5.18 4.34 33.55
N PRO A 31 -5.42 3.50 34.59
CA PRO A 31 -6.25 2.30 34.51
C PRO A 31 -7.72 2.58 34.91
N ILE A 32 -8.64 1.90 34.22
CA ILE A 32 -9.96 1.41 34.66
C ILE A 32 -10.88 2.40 35.40
N ILE A 33 -11.99 2.82 34.75
CA ILE A 33 -13.19 3.33 35.44
C ILE A 33 -14.40 2.50 34.98
N SER A 34 -15.06 1.91 35.98
CA SER A 34 -16.28 1.11 35.96
C SER A 34 -17.55 1.97 35.75
N LEU A 35 -18.54 1.42 35.03
CA LEU A 35 -19.87 2.00 34.84
C LEU A 35 -20.88 1.44 35.86
N PRO A 36 -21.83 2.24 36.41
CA PRO A 36 -23.00 1.73 37.11
C PRO A 36 -24.28 1.73 36.24
N PRO A 37 -25.36 1.03 36.65
CA PRO A 37 -26.42 0.55 35.76
C PRO A 37 -27.64 1.48 35.62
N PHE A 38 -28.43 1.18 34.57
CA PHE A 38 -29.70 1.78 34.14
C PHE A 38 -30.81 1.77 35.21
N SER A 39 -31.57 2.87 35.32
CA SER A 39 -32.91 2.89 35.96
C SER A 39 -33.91 3.69 35.13
N SER A 40 -35.11 3.16 34.99
CA SER A 40 -36.24 3.62 34.18
C SER A 40 -37.29 4.39 35.00
N ARG A 41 -37.77 5.54 34.48
CA ARG A 41 -39.19 5.98 34.49
C ARG A 41 -39.38 7.32 33.74
N PRO A 42 -40.55 7.58 33.13
CA PRO A 42 -40.75 8.63 32.12
C PRO A 42 -41.48 9.88 32.67
N GLN A 43 -41.27 11.04 32.04
CA GLN A 43 -42.17 12.20 32.07
C GLN A 43 -42.15 12.97 30.72
N PRO A 44 -43.23 13.72 30.39
CA PRO A 44 -43.75 13.78 29.03
C PRO A 44 -43.42 15.06 28.24
N GLY A 45 -43.37 14.91 26.91
CA GLY A 45 -43.96 15.84 25.96
C GLY A 45 -43.21 17.13 25.62
N ILE A 46 -42.25 17.04 24.69
CA ILE A 46 -42.01 18.10 23.68
C ILE A 46 -41.73 17.40 22.34
N MET A 47 -42.62 17.60 21.37
CA MET A 47 -42.47 17.12 20.00
C MET A 47 -41.25 17.77 19.34
N ALA A 48 -40.30 16.94 18.89
CA ALA A 48 -39.25 17.32 17.96
C ALA A 48 -39.25 16.30 16.83
N ASP A 49 -39.37 16.78 15.59
CA ASP A 49 -39.25 15.98 14.37
C ASP A 49 -37.96 15.14 14.40
N GLN A 50 -38.10 13.84 14.57
CA GLN A 50 -37.01 12.88 14.44
C GLN A 50 -36.79 12.57 12.95
N ASN A 51 -35.75 13.19 12.38
CA ASN A 51 -35.11 12.66 11.17
C ASN A 51 -34.55 11.26 11.47
N HIS A 52 -35.31 10.23 11.06
CA HIS A 52 -34.92 8.83 11.19
C HIS A 52 -33.76 8.53 10.23
N PHE A 53 -32.53 8.39 10.76
CA PHE A 53 -31.43 7.81 10.00
C PHE A 53 -31.64 6.29 9.92
N PRO A 54 -31.67 5.68 8.72
CA PRO A 54 -31.92 4.25 8.58
C PRO A 54 -30.78 3.43 9.18
N THR A 55 -31.14 2.41 9.95
CA THR A 55 -30.20 1.48 10.62
C THR A 55 -29.43 0.67 9.57
N ILE A 56 -28.24 0.18 9.93
CA ILE A 56 -27.37 -0.62 9.02
C ILE A 56 -28.13 -1.81 8.41
N SER A 57 -29.00 -2.46 9.18
CA SER A 57 -29.87 -3.54 8.69
C SER A 57 -30.85 -3.07 7.61
N GLN A 58 -31.48 -1.89 7.77
CA GLN A 58 -32.42 -1.34 6.77
C GLN A 58 -31.71 -0.93 5.47
N LYS A 59 -30.47 -0.45 5.55
CA LYS A 59 -29.66 -0.15 4.34
C LYS A 59 -29.29 -1.42 3.55
N VAL A 60 -29.07 -2.53 4.24
CA VAL A 60 -28.75 -3.83 3.62
C VAL A 60 -30.00 -4.47 3.00
N THR A 61 -31.15 -4.42 3.67
CA THR A 61 -32.40 -5.02 3.19
C THR A 61 -32.96 -4.30 1.95
N ASN A 62 -32.87 -2.97 1.89
CA ASN A 62 -33.38 -2.21 0.74
C ASN A 62 -32.61 -2.44 -0.57
N GLN A 63 -31.35 -2.89 -0.53
CA GLN A 63 -30.62 -3.25 -1.75
C GLN A 63 -30.87 -4.68 -2.24
N LEU A 64 -31.32 -5.60 -1.37
CA LEU A 64 -31.64 -6.97 -1.75
C LEU A 64 -33.00 -7.07 -2.48
N HIS A 65 -33.95 -6.17 -2.18
CA HIS A 65 -35.26 -6.15 -2.84
C HIS A 65 -35.27 -5.60 -4.27
N LEU A 66 -34.17 -5.02 -4.77
CA LEU A 66 -34.05 -4.57 -6.17
C LEU A 66 -33.54 -5.65 -7.13
N GLY A 67 -33.31 -6.88 -6.64
CA GLY A 67 -32.74 -7.99 -7.43
C GLY A 67 -33.74 -9.04 -7.93
N SER A 68 -35.05 -8.86 -7.76
CA SER A 68 -36.05 -9.88 -8.15
C SER A 68 -37.28 -9.28 -8.84
N SER A 69 -37.20 -9.16 -10.16
CA SER A 69 -38.39 -9.05 -11.03
C SER A 69 -38.06 -9.65 -12.40
N ILE A 70 -38.07 -10.98 -12.46
CA ILE A 70 -38.32 -11.76 -13.67
C ILE A 70 -39.76 -12.23 -13.55
N SER A 71 -40.66 -11.78 -14.44
CA SER A 71 -41.90 -12.48 -14.81
C SER A 71 -42.47 -11.95 -16.12
N GLN A 72 -42.85 -12.90 -16.97
CA GLN A 72 -43.32 -12.81 -18.34
C GLN A 72 -44.72 -12.17 -18.47
N VAL A 73 -44.99 -11.49 -19.59
CA VAL A 73 -46.33 -11.47 -20.23
C VAL A 73 -46.16 -11.52 -21.75
N ARG A 74 -46.94 -12.40 -22.39
CA ARG A 74 -46.97 -12.75 -23.81
C ARG A 74 -48.29 -12.27 -24.44
N ASN A 75 -48.22 -11.94 -25.73
CA ASN A 75 -49.26 -11.79 -26.78
C ASN A 75 -49.99 -10.45 -27.01
N GLY A 76 -49.82 -9.93 -28.23
CA GLY A 76 -50.93 -9.42 -29.05
C GLY A 76 -50.69 -8.09 -29.79
N GLY A 77 -50.50 -8.13 -31.12
CA GLY A 77 -50.88 -7.02 -32.02
C GLY A 77 -49.77 -6.43 -32.92
N VAL A 78 -49.85 -6.73 -34.22
CA VAL A 78 -49.15 -6.08 -35.36
C VAL A 78 -50.13 -5.11 -36.04
N PRO A 79 -49.70 -3.96 -36.59
CA PRO A 79 -49.69 -3.79 -38.06
C PRO A 79 -48.38 -3.21 -38.65
N GLN A 80 -48.27 -3.36 -39.98
CA GLN A 80 -47.12 -3.32 -40.90
C GLN A 80 -46.57 -1.94 -41.38
N PRO A 81 -45.48 -1.91 -42.20
CA PRO A 81 -44.60 -0.76 -42.50
C PRO A 81 -44.81 -0.10 -43.89
N ALA A 82 -44.14 1.04 -44.11
CA ALA A 82 -43.92 1.65 -45.45
C ALA A 82 -42.40 1.74 -45.72
N ALA A 83 -41.86 0.95 -46.66
CA ALA A 83 -41.56 1.29 -48.06
C ALA A 83 -40.24 2.10 -48.22
N TYR A 84 -39.13 1.44 -48.60
CA TYR A 84 -38.61 1.28 -49.97
C TYR A 84 -37.77 2.48 -50.43
N GLN A 85 -36.45 2.30 -50.65
CA GLN A 85 -35.86 2.19 -52.01
C GLN A 85 -34.30 2.18 -51.94
N ARG A 86 -33.71 1.10 -52.46
CA ARG A 86 -32.27 1.02 -52.79
C ARG A 86 -32.00 1.79 -54.09
N ARG A 87 -30.79 2.35 -54.22
CA ARG A 87 -30.09 2.44 -55.51
C ARG A 87 -28.65 1.97 -55.36
N PHE A 88 -28.30 0.98 -56.18
CA PHE A 88 -26.93 0.55 -56.47
C PHE A 88 -26.36 1.38 -57.61
N ALA A 89 -25.06 1.63 -57.60
CA ALA A 89 -24.25 1.88 -58.81
C ALA A 89 -22.84 1.33 -58.61
N TYR A 90 -22.30 0.76 -59.68
CA TYR A 90 -21.17 -0.16 -59.80
C TYR A 90 -19.77 0.50 -59.79
N GLY A 91 -18.78 -0.26 -59.29
CA GLY A 91 -17.51 -0.58 -59.98
C GLY A 91 -16.36 0.45 -60.01
N ASN A 92 -15.24 0.15 -59.32
CA ASN A 92 -14.00 -0.38 -59.92
C ASN A 92 -12.79 -0.21 -58.97
N TYR A 93 -11.99 -1.27 -58.89
CA TYR A 93 -10.71 -1.33 -58.18
C TYR A 93 -9.57 -0.89 -59.12
N THR A 94 -8.65 -0.05 -58.62
CA THR A 94 -7.25 -0.03 -59.05
C THR A 94 -6.34 0.42 -57.91
N ASN A 95 -5.30 -0.38 -57.63
CA ASN A 95 -4.16 -0.04 -56.80
C ASN A 95 -3.14 0.74 -57.65
N GLN A 96 -2.64 1.87 -57.16
CA GLN A 96 -1.31 2.35 -57.57
C GLN A 96 -0.65 3.17 -56.45
N ALA A 97 0.62 2.83 -56.23
CA ALA A 97 1.48 3.31 -55.17
C ALA A 97 2.19 4.62 -55.55
N PHE A 98 2.69 5.30 -54.50
CA PHE A 98 3.72 6.34 -54.51
C PHE A 98 3.47 7.61 -55.33
N GLN A 99 3.16 8.71 -54.63
CA GLN A 99 3.73 10.04 -54.93
C GLN A 99 3.51 11.00 -53.74
N TYR A 100 4.61 11.45 -53.13
CA TYR A 100 4.64 12.74 -52.42
C TYR A 100 4.87 13.83 -53.47
N PRO A 101 4.27 15.02 -53.32
CA PRO A 101 5.13 16.17 -53.03
C PRO A 101 4.56 17.16 -52.01
N LYS A 102 5.48 17.97 -51.47
CA LYS A 102 5.26 19.08 -50.54
C LYS A 102 4.39 20.17 -51.15
N THR A 103 3.53 20.81 -50.36
CA THR A 103 3.28 22.26 -50.36
C THR A 103 2.38 22.65 -49.19
N CYS A 104 2.75 23.72 -48.52
CA CYS A 104 2.00 24.39 -47.46
C CYS A 104 1.06 25.43 -48.09
N VAL A 105 -0.24 25.34 -47.82
CA VAL A 105 -1.19 26.45 -47.93
C VAL A 105 -2.19 26.31 -46.78
N ALA A 106 -2.26 27.33 -45.93
CA ALA A 106 -3.23 27.44 -44.86
C ALA A 106 -4.47 28.15 -45.37
N THR A 107 -5.65 27.52 -45.28
CA THR A 107 -6.94 28.22 -45.09
C THR A 107 -7.95 27.28 -44.45
N GLN A 108 -8.71 27.87 -43.53
CA GLN A 108 -9.72 27.34 -42.63
C GLN A 108 -10.77 26.45 -43.31
N ASP A 109 -10.94 25.20 -42.83
CA ASP A 109 -12.25 24.63 -42.49
C ASP A 109 -12.05 23.33 -41.70
N LEU A 110 -12.48 23.29 -40.43
CA LEU A 110 -12.39 22.10 -39.58
C LEU A 110 -13.71 21.89 -38.83
N SER A 111 -14.77 21.60 -39.59
CA SER A 111 -15.95 20.93 -39.07
C SER A 111 -15.97 19.49 -39.58
N LEU A 112 -16.19 18.53 -38.65
CA LEU A 112 -16.46 17.09 -38.85
C LEU A 112 -15.29 16.11 -38.71
N VAL A 113 -14.65 16.09 -37.54
CA VAL A 113 -14.34 14.82 -36.85
C VAL A 113 -14.57 15.03 -35.35
N SER A 114 -15.73 14.62 -34.83
CA SER A 114 -15.96 14.58 -33.38
C SER A 114 -15.17 13.42 -32.79
N VAL A 115 -13.92 13.69 -32.40
CA VAL A 115 -13.18 12.79 -31.52
C VAL A 115 -13.82 12.93 -30.14
N ASN A 116 -14.80 12.06 -29.84
CA ASN A 116 -15.28 11.84 -28.47
C ASN A 116 -14.20 11.10 -27.66
N ALA A 117 -13.03 11.71 -27.51
CA ALA A 117 -12.17 11.44 -26.39
C ALA A 117 -12.66 12.39 -25.29
N ASN A 118 -13.55 11.91 -24.41
CA ASN A 118 -13.78 12.62 -23.15
C ASN A 118 -12.48 12.52 -22.36
N PRO A 119 -11.71 13.60 -22.17
CA PRO A 119 -10.73 13.61 -21.11
C PRO A 119 -11.51 13.42 -19.81
N VAL A 120 -11.24 12.34 -19.08
CA VAL A 120 -11.64 12.26 -17.67
C VAL A 120 -10.77 13.28 -16.94
N PHE A 121 -11.11 14.57 -17.09
CA PHE A 121 -10.74 15.59 -16.13
C PHE A 121 -11.49 15.23 -14.85
N ALA A 122 -10.87 14.40 -14.03
CA ALA A 122 -11.17 14.47 -12.61
C ALA A 122 -10.85 15.91 -12.21
N GLN A 123 -11.88 16.72 -11.96
CA GLN A 123 -11.70 18.01 -11.28
C GLN A 123 -10.78 17.74 -10.09
N ALA A 124 -9.67 18.49 -10.00
CA ALA A 124 -8.89 18.50 -8.77
C ALA A 124 -9.89 18.77 -7.64
N PRO A 125 -9.98 17.91 -6.62
CA PRO A 125 -10.95 18.10 -5.55
C PRO A 125 -10.74 19.52 -5.03
N SER A 126 -11.83 20.30 -4.97
CA SER A 126 -11.85 21.64 -4.35
C SER A 126 -10.95 21.63 -3.13
N GLU A 127 -10.07 22.62 -2.98
CA GLU A 127 -9.15 22.70 -1.84
C GLU A 127 -9.94 22.43 -0.56
N LYS A 128 -9.78 21.22 -0.02
CA LYS A 128 -10.50 20.83 1.17
C LYS A 128 -9.90 21.66 2.27
N GLY A 129 -10.73 22.45 2.96
CA GLY A 129 -10.31 23.10 4.19
C GLY A 129 -9.68 22.07 5.13
N PHE A 130 -8.85 22.52 6.07
CA PHE A 130 -8.08 21.64 6.97
C PHE A 130 -8.91 20.50 7.58
N ALA A 131 -10.18 20.76 7.94
CA ALA A 131 -11.11 19.76 8.44
C ALA A 131 -11.36 18.61 7.44
N GLY A 132 -11.60 18.91 6.15
CA GLY A 132 -11.79 17.90 5.11
C GLY A 132 -10.53 17.08 4.86
N PHE A 133 -9.35 17.72 4.88
CA PHE A 133 -8.07 17.02 4.83
C PHE A 133 -7.88 16.08 6.04
N ALA A 134 -8.12 16.58 7.26
CA ALA A 134 -7.97 15.80 8.49
C ALA A 134 -8.89 14.58 8.52
N ILE A 135 -10.14 14.73 8.08
CA ILE A 135 -11.10 13.62 7.95
C ILE A 135 -10.57 12.57 6.97
N ASP A 136 -10.15 12.96 5.77
CA ASP A 136 -9.63 12.02 4.77
C ASP A 136 -8.36 11.32 5.27
N PHE A 137 -7.46 12.06 5.91
CA PHE A 137 -6.21 11.54 6.46
C PHE A 137 -6.47 10.50 7.57
N LEU A 138 -7.36 10.81 8.52
CA LEU A 138 -7.71 9.90 9.61
C LEU A 138 -8.47 8.67 9.11
N MET A 139 -9.43 8.85 8.21
CA MET A 139 -10.20 7.74 7.64
C MET A 139 -9.32 6.83 6.76
N GLY A 140 -8.37 7.42 6.01
CA GLY A 140 -7.32 6.67 5.33
C GLY A 140 -6.44 5.89 6.30
N GLY A 141 -6.12 6.49 7.46
CA GLY A 141 -5.41 5.84 8.57
C GLY A 141 -6.14 4.64 9.14
N VAL A 142 -7.44 4.76 9.41
CA VAL A 142 -8.28 3.65 9.90
C VAL A 142 -8.36 2.54 8.84
N SER A 143 -8.57 2.89 7.57
CA SER A 143 -8.59 1.94 6.46
C SER A 143 -7.30 1.12 6.37
N ALA A 144 -6.16 1.82 6.44
CA ALA A 144 -4.87 1.18 6.46
C ALA A 144 -4.67 0.32 7.71
N ALA A 145 -5.10 0.78 8.88
CA ALA A 145 -5.01 0.02 10.13
C ALA A 145 -5.78 -1.30 10.05
N VAL A 146 -7.00 -1.30 9.51
CA VAL A 146 -7.82 -2.51 9.30
C VAL A 146 -7.12 -3.46 8.33
N SER A 147 -6.69 -2.96 7.17
CA SER A 147 -6.00 -3.77 6.16
C SER A 147 -4.71 -4.40 6.70
N LYS A 148 -3.88 -3.61 7.39
CA LYS A 148 -2.64 -4.09 8.02
C LYS A 148 -2.89 -5.11 9.12
N THR A 149 -3.93 -4.91 9.91
CA THR A 149 -4.29 -5.83 11.00
C THR A 149 -4.78 -7.16 10.45
N ALA A 150 -5.62 -7.18 9.42
CA ALA A 150 -6.06 -8.43 8.81
C ALA A 150 -4.90 -9.19 8.12
N ALA A 151 -3.95 -8.48 7.52
CA ALA A 151 -2.77 -9.10 6.90
C ALA A 151 -1.64 -9.44 7.89
N ALA A 152 -1.74 -9.04 9.16
CA ALA A 152 -0.66 -9.18 10.14
C ALA A 152 -0.23 -10.64 10.40
N PRO A 153 -1.14 -11.63 10.51
CA PRO A 153 -0.75 -13.02 10.78
C PRO A 153 0.18 -13.61 9.71
N ILE A 154 -0.20 -13.48 8.44
CA ILE A 154 0.62 -13.97 7.33
C ILE A 154 1.90 -13.16 7.16
N GLU A 155 1.86 -11.87 7.49
CA GLU A 155 3.05 -11.03 7.49
C GLU A 155 4.05 -11.42 8.59
N ARG A 156 3.58 -11.81 9.78
CA ARG A 156 4.47 -12.34 10.83
C ARG A 156 5.10 -13.66 10.40
N VAL A 157 4.33 -14.59 9.83
CA VAL A 157 4.86 -15.87 9.32
C VAL A 157 5.88 -15.65 8.21
N LYS A 158 5.65 -14.68 7.30
CA LYS A 158 6.66 -14.27 6.31
C LYS A 158 7.98 -13.90 6.99
N LEU A 159 7.92 -13.01 7.99
CA LEU A 159 9.12 -12.50 8.66
C LEU A 159 9.86 -13.61 9.42
N LEU A 160 9.12 -14.47 10.16
CA LEU A 160 9.69 -15.61 10.88
C LEU A 160 10.46 -16.54 9.93
N ILE A 161 9.85 -16.93 8.81
CA ILE A 161 10.50 -17.82 7.82
C ILE A 161 11.68 -17.12 7.14
N GLN A 162 11.57 -15.83 6.82
CA GLN A 162 12.61 -15.06 6.13
C GLN A 162 13.87 -14.88 6.99
N ASN A 163 13.71 -14.75 8.31
CA ASN A 163 14.78 -14.41 9.25
C ASN A 163 15.16 -15.56 10.21
N GLN A 164 14.61 -16.75 10.01
CA GLN A 164 14.79 -17.90 10.91
C GLN A 164 16.26 -18.23 11.17
N ASP A 165 17.16 -18.11 10.18
CA ASP A 165 18.57 -18.45 10.36
C ASP A 165 19.27 -17.47 11.31
N GLU A 166 18.89 -16.18 11.29
CA GLU A 166 19.38 -15.20 12.26
C GLU A 166 18.78 -15.44 13.65
N MET A 167 17.53 -15.91 13.72
CA MET A 167 16.92 -16.31 14.99
C MET A 167 17.61 -17.53 15.59
N ILE A 168 18.02 -18.51 14.76
CA ILE A 168 18.79 -19.70 15.20
C ILE A 168 20.17 -19.28 15.71
N LYS A 169 20.89 -18.44 14.95
CA LYS A 169 22.21 -17.90 15.37
C LYS A 169 22.14 -17.16 16.71
N ALA A 170 21.04 -16.44 16.96
CA ALA A 170 20.80 -15.73 18.21
C ALA A 170 20.19 -16.61 19.33
N GLY A 171 20.00 -17.92 19.11
CA GLY A 171 19.42 -18.85 20.09
C GLY A 171 17.92 -18.65 20.36
N ARG A 172 17.20 -17.92 19.50
CA ARG A 172 15.77 -17.61 19.62
C ARG A 172 14.83 -18.59 18.93
N LEU A 173 15.39 -19.43 18.07
CA LEU A 173 14.68 -20.49 17.39
C LEU A 173 15.52 -21.76 17.45
N SER A 174 14.93 -22.85 17.94
CA SER A 174 15.65 -24.11 18.12
C SER A 174 15.86 -24.90 16.83
N GLU A 175 14.90 -24.80 15.91
CA GLU A 175 14.89 -25.58 14.67
C GLU A 175 14.20 -24.78 13.56
N PRO A 176 14.68 -24.91 12.31
CA PRO A 176 14.12 -24.19 11.18
C PRO A 176 12.67 -24.60 10.93
N TYR A 177 11.89 -23.68 10.35
CA TYR A 177 10.53 -23.95 9.90
C TYR A 177 10.57 -24.74 8.58
N LYS A 178 9.76 -25.80 8.49
CA LYS A 178 9.59 -26.64 7.30
C LYS A 178 8.70 -25.98 6.26
N GLY A 179 7.82 -25.06 6.68
CA GLY A 179 6.93 -24.35 5.77
C GLY A 179 5.97 -23.39 6.46
N ILE A 180 5.06 -22.80 5.67
CA ILE A 180 4.10 -21.79 6.14
C ILE A 180 3.14 -22.37 7.19
N GLY A 181 2.53 -23.53 6.91
CA GLY A 181 1.56 -24.16 7.82
C GLY A 181 2.19 -24.60 9.14
N GLU A 182 3.39 -25.17 9.09
CA GLU A 182 4.13 -25.60 10.28
C GLU A 182 4.62 -24.39 11.11
N CYS A 183 5.02 -23.29 10.47
CA CYS A 183 5.32 -22.03 11.15
C CYS A 183 4.09 -21.45 11.88
N PHE A 184 2.91 -21.45 11.24
CA PHE A 184 1.65 -21.06 11.89
C PHE A 184 1.34 -21.95 13.11
N GLY A 185 1.35 -23.27 12.91
CA GLY A 185 1.01 -24.24 13.96
C GLY A 185 1.92 -24.10 15.18
N ARG A 186 3.25 -24.05 14.97
CA ARG A 186 4.23 -23.86 16.05
C ARG A 186 4.06 -22.52 16.74
N THR A 187 3.89 -21.43 16.00
CA THR A 187 3.71 -20.09 16.60
C THR A 187 2.46 -20.03 17.48
N ILE A 188 1.34 -20.60 17.03
CA ILE A 188 0.10 -20.65 17.81
C ILE A 188 0.26 -21.55 19.04
N LYS A 189 0.89 -22.72 18.88
CA LYS A 189 1.13 -23.68 19.97
C LYS A 189 2.05 -23.11 21.06
N ASP A 190 3.14 -22.47 20.66
CA ASP A 190 4.20 -22.05 21.58
C ASP A 190 3.93 -20.66 22.20
N GLU A 191 3.23 -19.77 21.49
CA GLU A 191 3.01 -18.38 21.92
C GLU A 191 1.54 -17.98 22.10
N GLY A 192 0.60 -18.78 21.63
CA GLY A 192 -0.83 -18.47 21.58
C GLY A 192 -1.25 -17.70 20.32
N PHE A 193 -2.55 -17.75 20.01
CA PHE A 193 -3.13 -17.18 18.78
C PHE A 193 -2.89 -15.67 18.61
N GLY A 194 -3.07 -14.89 19.69
CA GLY A 194 -2.87 -13.43 19.66
C GLY A 194 -1.43 -13.00 19.33
N SER A 195 -0.46 -13.92 19.44
CA SER A 195 0.93 -13.64 19.09
C SER A 195 1.10 -13.31 17.59
N LEU A 196 0.23 -13.80 16.71
CA LEU A 196 0.31 -13.57 15.26
C LEU A 196 0.28 -12.07 14.88
N TRP A 197 -0.24 -11.20 15.75
CA TRP A 197 -0.27 -9.74 15.57
C TRP A 197 0.92 -9.01 16.19
N ARG A 198 1.91 -9.73 16.73
CA ARG A 198 3.08 -9.12 17.36
C ARG A 198 3.84 -8.23 16.37
N GLY A 199 4.04 -6.97 16.77
CA GLY A 199 4.66 -5.93 15.93
C GLY A 199 3.69 -5.19 15.01
N ASN A 200 2.40 -5.57 14.94
CA ASN A 200 1.43 -4.88 14.09
C ASN A 200 1.17 -3.43 14.53
N THR A 201 1.28 -3.09 15.82
CA THR A 201 1.16 -1.71 16.31
C THR A 201 2.15 -0.78 15.61
N ALA A 202 3.41 -1.21 15.46
CA ALA A 202 4.41 -0.43 14.73
C ALA A 202 4.03 -0.25 13.25
N ASN A 203 3.40 -1.26 12.64
CA ASN A 203 2.92 -1.17 11.26
C ASN A 203 1.78 -0.16 11.08
N VAL A 204 0.84 -0.13 12.03
CA VAL A 204 -0.30 0.80 12.03
C VAL A 204 0.21 2.23 12.23
N ILE A 205 1.02 2.47 13.26
CA ILE A 205 1.59 3.79 13.56
C ILE A 205 2.40 4.32 12.38
N ARG A 206 3.16 3.46 11.69
CA ARG A 206 3.98 3.82 10.54
C ARG A 206 3.19 4.46 9.40
N TYR A 207 1.90 4.18 9.27
CA TYR A 207 1.07 4.76 8.23
C TYR A 207 1.08 6.29 8.26
N PHE A 208 0.81 6.89 9.42
CA PHE A 208 0.64 8.33 9.59
C PHE A 208 1.88 9.16 9.17
N PRO A 209 3.10 8.90 9.68
CA PRO A 209 4.28 9.65 9.25
C PRO A 209 4.62 9.35 7.79
N THR A 210 4.39 8.13 7.30
CA THR A 210 4.60 7.82 5.87
C THR A 210 3.69 8.65 4.98
N GLN A 211 2.40 8.79 5.34
CA GLN A 211 1.48 9.59 4.55
C GLN A 211 1.78 11.08 4.63
N ALA A 212 2.11 11.60 5.82
CA ALA A 212 2.53 12.99 5.97
C ALA A 212 3.75 13.32 5.07
N LEU A 213 4.75 12.42 5.04
CA LEU A 213 5.93 12.58 4.19
C LEU A 213 5.61 12.39 2.70
N ASN A 214 4.68 11.49 2.34
CA ASN A 214 4.21 11.37 0.96
C ASN A 214 3.57 12.68 0.49
N PHE A 215 2.73 13.32 1.30
CA PHE A 215 2.15 14.62 0.98
C PHE A 215 3.24 15.71 0.84
N ALA A 216 4.24 15.71 1.72
CA ALA A 216 5.31 16.71 1.71
C ALA A 216 6.29 16.55 0.53
N PHE A 217 6.70 15.31 0.23
CA PHE A 217 7.83 15.04 -0.67
C PHE A 217 7.43 14.66 -2.10
N LYS A 218 6.23 14.10 -2.31
CA LYS A 218 5.84 13.58 -3.63
C LYS A 218 5.88 14.66 -4.70
N ASP A 219 5.28 15.82 -4.44
CA ASP A 219 5.22 16.90 -5.43
C ASP A 219 6.57 17.62 -5.55
N TYR A 220 7.30 17.75 -4.45
CA TYR A 220 8.65 18.32 -4.45
C TYR A 220 9.61 17.56 -5.38
N PHE A 221 9.76 16.24 -5.17
CA PHE A 221 10.67 15.44 -6.00
C PHE A 221 10.12 15.18 -7.41
N LYS A 222 8.80 15.17 -7.62
CA LYS A 222 8.25 15.11 -8.98
C LYS A 222 8.57 16.37 -9.78
N ARG A 223 8.49 17.55 -9.16
CA ARG A 223 8.85 18.82 -9.80
C ARG A 223 10.34 18.89 -10.12
N LEU A 224 11.20 18.41 -9.21
CA LEU A 224 12.65 18.40 -9.40
C LEU A 224 13.10 17.51 -10.58
N PHE A 225 12.39 16.40 -10.82
CA PHE A 225 12.69 15.44 -11.89
C PHE A 225 11.56 15.36 -12.95
N ASN A 226 10.99 16.50 -13.33
CA ASN A 226 9.82 16.59 -14.22
C ASN A 226 10.18 16.40 -15.71
N PHE A 227 10.67 15.21 -16.05
CA PHE A 227 10.87 14.79 -17.43
C PHE A 227 9.59 14.19 -18.01
N LYS A 228 9.33 14.41 -19.30
CA LYS A 228 8.20 13.83 -20.04
C LYS A 228 8.69 12.91 -21.16
N LYS A 229 7.96 11.82 -21.39
CA LYS A 229 8.37 10.74 -22.32
C LYS A 229 8.41 11.22 -23.78
N ASP A 230 7.47 12.07 -24.16
CA ASP A 230 7.33 12.70 -25.48
C ASP A 230 8.34 13.83 -25.71
N ARG A 231 8.57 14.69 -24.70
CA ARG A 231 9.49 15.85 -24.81
C ARG A 231 10.96 15.46 -24.67
N ASP A 232 11.29 14.63 -23.69
CA ASP A 232 12.68 14.41 -23.25
C ASP A 232 13.23 13.03 -23.63
N GLY A 233 12.37 12.16 -24.18
CA GLY A 233 12.69 10.79 -24.52
C GLY A 233 12.55 9.81 -23.34
N TYR A 234 12.35 8.54 -23.69
CA TYR A 234 12.01 7.48 -22.73
C TYR A 234 13.05 7.33 -21.61
N TRP A 235 14.35 7.29 -21.93
CA TRP A 235 15.38 7.02 -20.93
C TRP A 235 15.56 8.16 -19.92
N LYS A 236 15.40 9.42 -20.34
CA LYS A 236 15.42 10.57 -19.40
C LYS A 236 14.20 10.56 -18.49
N TRP A 237 13.02 10.30 -19.06
CA TRP A 237 11.79 10.12 -18.27
C TRP A 237 11.92 8.98 -17.26
N PHE A 238 12.43 7.82 -17.69
CA PHE A 238 12.60 6.65 -16.84
C PHE A 238 13.61 6.90 -15.71
N ALA A 239 14.80 7.41 -16.05
CA ALA A 239 15.83 7.77 -15.07
C ALA A 239 15.32 8.84 -14.08
N GLY A 240 14.59 9.84 -14.57
CA GLY A 240 13.94 10.87 -13.75
C GLY A 240 12.94 10.29 -12.75
N ASN A 241 12.09 9.36 -13.18
CA ASN A 241 11.13 8.69 -12.30
C ASN A 241 11.80 7.79 -11.25
N LEU A 242 12.94 7.17 -11.59
CA LEU A 242 13.75 6.42 -10.66
C LEU A 242 14.43 7.32 -9.63
N ALA A 243 15.07 8.40 -10.08
CA ALA A 243 15.71 9.38 -9.20
C ALA A 243 14.70 10.04 -8.26
N SER A 244 13.55 10.46 -8.80
CA SER A 244 12.44 11.05 -8.03
C SER A 244 11.91 10.08 -6.96
N GLY A 245 11.58 8.84 -7.37
CA GLY A 245 11.06 7.84 -6.45
C GLY A 245 12.10 7.35 -5.43
N GLY A 246 13.36 7.23 -5.84
CA GLY A 246 14.47 6.88 -4.97
C GLY A 246 14.73 7.96 -3.92
N ALA A 247 14.79 9.24 -4.33
CA ALA A 247 15.01 10.36 -3.43
C ALA A 247 13.83 10.57 -2.46
N ALA A 248 12.59 10.51 -2.96
CA ALA A 248 11.39 10.57 -2.12
C ALA A 248 11.35 9.39 -1.14
N GLY A 249 11.64 8.18 -1.62
CA GLY A 249 11.67 6.97 -0.80
C GLY A 249 12.75 7.00 0.28
N ALA A 250 13.97 7.40 -0.05
CA ALA A 250 15.07 7.55 0.90
C ALA A 250 14.78 8.64 1.95
N SER A 251 14.22 9.77 1.53
CA SER A 251 13.80 10.85 2.43
C SER A 251 12.71 10.38 3.38
N SER A 252 11.70 9.66 2.90
CA SER A 252 10.67 9.07 3.76
C SER A 252 11.28 8.05 4.74
N LEU A 253 12.12 7.14 4.24
CA LEU A 253 12.81 6.16 5.08
C LEU A 253 13.63 6.83 6.19
N LEU A 254 14.29 7.96 5.93
CA LEU A 254 15.06 8.66 6.96
C LEU A 254 14.27 8.89 8.25
N PHE A 255 12.97 9.16 8.14
CA PHE A 255 12.09 9.38 9.30
C PHE A 255 11.40 8.11 9.79
N VAL A 256 11.05 7.16 8.91
CA VAL A 256 10.21 6.01 9.27
C VAL A 256 10.98 4.69 9.41
N TYR A 257 12.27 4.66 9.10
CA TYR A 257 13.05 3.42 9.07
C TYR A 257 13.10 2.72 10.44
N SER A 258 13.23 3.48 11.52
CA SER A 258 13.29 2.93 12.87
C SER A 258 12.00 2.19 13.27
N LEU A 259 10.84 2.58 12.72
CA LEU A 259 9.57 1.86 12.89
C LEU A 259 9.55 0.54 12.10
N ASP A 260 10.10 0.53 10.87
CA ASP A 260 10.28 -0.71 10.10
C ASP A 260 11.22 -1.69 10.83
N TYR A 261 12.30 -1.15 11.39
CA TYR A 261 13.24 -1.90 12.22
C TYR A 261 12.54 -2.51 13.44
N ALA A 262 11.86 -1.69 14.24
CA ALA A 262 11.26 -2.16 15.47
C ALA A 262 10.13 -3.16 15.22
N ARG A 263 9.37 -2.96 14.15
CA ARG A 263 8.41 -3.94 13.66
C ARG A 263 9.07 -5.29 13.35
N THR A 264 10.17 -5.27 12.59
CA THR A 264 10.88 -6.47 12.17
C THR A 264 11.41 -7.23 13.39
N ARG A 265 12.02 -6.52 14.35
CA ARG A 265 12.51 -7.11 15.60
C ARG A 265 11.39 -7.75 16.42
N LEU A 266 10.25 -7.07 16.58
CA LEU A 266 9.11 -7.61 17.33
C LEU A 266 8.47 -8.82 16.64
N ALA A 267 8.33 -8.78 15.31
CA ALA A 267 7.70 -9.87 14.57
C ALA A 267 8.52 -11.18 14.65
N ASN A 268 9.85 -11.06 14.62
CA ASN A 268 10.81 -12.15 14.71
C ASN A 268 11.19 -12.52 16.16
N ASP A 269 10.56 -11.90 17.16
CA ASP A 269 10.78 -12.23 18.57
C ASP A 269 9.85 -13.38 18.97
N SER A 270 10.42 -14.57 19.04
CA SER A 270 9.74 -15.83 19.36
C SER A 270 10.02 -16.27 20.79
N LYS A 271 9.06 -16.96 21.41
CA LYS A 271 9.27 -17.62 22.72
C LYS A 271 9.90 -19.01 22.59
N ALA A 272 10.06 -19.52 21.36
CA ALA A 272 10.43 -20.91 21.07
C ALA A 272 11.94 -21.19 21.19
N ALA A 273 12.57 -20.80 22.30
CA ALA A 273 13.85 -21.38 22.71
C ALA A 273 13.59 -22.62 23.57
N LYS A 274 14.37 -23.70 23.39
CA LYS A 274 14.25 -25.01 24.07
C LYS A 274 14.20 -24.99 25.62
N LYS A 275 14.28 -23.82 26.26
CA LYS A 275 14.27 -23.63 27.72
C LYS A 275 13.38 -22.45 28.14
N GLY A 276 12.09 -22.49 27.83
CA GLY A 276 11.13 -21.48 28.32
C GLY A 276 11.53 -20.03 27.98
N GLY A 277 12.09 -19.83 26.78
CA GLY A 277 12.72 -18.56 26.40
C GLY A 277 11.80 -17.37 26.57
N GLU A 278 12.20 -16.43 27.41
CA GLU A 278 11.53 -15.14 27.48
C GLU A 278 11.72 -14.37 26.17
N ARG A 279 10.73 -13.53 25.86
CA ARG A 279 10.80 -12.63 24.71
C ARG A 279 11.98 -11.68 24.88
N GLN A 280 12.68 -11.41 23.78
CA GLN A 280 13.75 -10.40 23.79
C GLN A 280 13.20 -9.02 24.12
N PHE A 281 11.99 -8.69 23.67
CA PHE A 281 11.39 -7.37 23.81
C PHE A 281 10.00 -7.40 24.45
N ASN A 282 9.72 -6.44 25.31
CA ASN A 282 8.38 -6.28 25.90
C ASN A 282 7.43 -5.49 25.00
N GLY A 283 7.97 -4.68 24.09
CA GLY A 283 7.17 -3.87 23.15
C GLY A 283 8.03 -2.91 22.34
N LEU A 284 7.36 -1.98 21.65
CA LEU A 284 8.00 -1.01 20.74
C LEU A 284 9.07 -0.17 21.45
N ILE A 285 8.73 0.44 22.59
CA ILE A 285 9.64 1.30 23.36
C ILE A 285 10.85 0.51 23.85
N ASP A 286 10.64 -0.75 24.25
CA ASP A 286 11.72 -1.62 24.73
C ASP A 286 12.71 -1.97 23.62
N VAL A 287 12.24 -2.15 22.36
CA VAL A 287 13.14 -2.28 21.20
C VAL A 287 14.03 -1.06 21.05
N TYR A 288 13.45 0.15 21.07
CA TYR A 288 14.24 1.37 20.96
C TYR A 288 15.26 1.48 22.10
N ARG A 289 14.81 1.30 23.34
CA ARG A 289 15.68 1.41 24.53
C ARG A 289 16.84 0.43 24.47
N LYS A 290 16.58 -0.86 24.23
CA LYS A 290 17.60 -1.90 24.20
C LYS A 290 18.55 -1.73 23.03
N THR A 291 18.05 -1.42 21.83
CA THR A 291 18.90 -1.19 20.65
C THR A 291 19.76 0.06 20.79
N LEU A 292 19.21 1.17 21.29
CA LEU A 292 19.99 2.39 21.52
C LEU A 292 21.09 2.17 22.56
N LYS A 293 20.80 1.39 23.61
CA LYS A 293 21.79 1.04 24.63
C LYS A 293 22.91 0.16 24.09
N SER A 294 22.61 -0.79 23.19
CA SER A 294 23.62 -1.74 22.68
C SER A 294 24.40 -1.22 21.47
N ASP A 295 23.74 -0.61 20.50
CA ASP A 295 24.30 -0.26 19.18
C ASP A 295 24.10 1.22 18.80
N GLY A 296 23.47 2.02 19.67
CA GLY A 296 23.13 3.41 19.38
C GLY A 296 22.17 3.57 18.19
N LEU A 297 22.20 4.76 17.57
CA LEU A 297 21.35 5.08 16.42
C LEU A 297 21.67 4.21 15.20
N ALA A 298 22.92 3.79 15.03
CA ALA A 298 23.34 2.91 13.94
C ALA A 298 22.62 1.55 13.98
N GLY A 299 22.27 1.04 15.16
CA GLY A 299 21.47 -0.17 15.31
C GLY A 299 20.05 -0.03 14.74
N LEU A 300 19.39 1.11 14.95
CA LEU A 300 18.03 1.36 14.45
C LEU A 300 17.98 1.53 12.93
N TYR A 301 19.08 1.98 12.31
CA TYR A 301 19.20 2.22 10.86
C TYR A 301 20.00 1.15 10.12
N ARG A 302 20.27 0.01 10.76
CA ARG A 302 21.02 -1.08 10.15
C ARG A 302 20.27 -1.66 8.95
N GLY A 303 20.91 -1.59 7.78
CA GLY A 303 20.32 -1.98 6.49
C GLY A 303 19.69 -0.82 5.71
N PHE A 304 19.86 0.43 6.13
CA PHE A 304 19.27 1.60 5.44
C PHE A 304 19.69 1.70 3.96
N ASN A 305 20.99 1.57 3.67
CA ASN A 305 21.53 1.73 2.31
C ASN A 305 20.92 0.71 1.32
N ILE A 306 20.90 -0.57 1.70
CA ILE A 306 20.31 -1.63 0.85
C ILE A 306 18.80 -1.45 0.69
N SER A 307 18.14 -0.76 1.63
CA SER A 307 16.72 -0.41 1.51
C SER A 307 16.48 0.66 0.46
N CYS A 308 17.35 1.66 0.35
CA CYS A 308 17.29 2.67 -0.69
C CYS A 308 17.52 2.04 -2.08
N VAL A 309 18.51 1.15 -2.20
CA VAL A 309 18.74 0.36 -3.41
C VAL A 309 17.50 -0.46 -3.77
N GLY A 310 16.88 -1.13 -2.79
CA GLY A 310 15.67 -1.91 -2.99
C GLY A 310 14.50 -1.11 -3.55
N ILE A 311 14.33 0.16 -3.13
CA ILE A 311 13.31 1.05 -3.68
C ILE A 311 13.56 1.31 -5.16
N ILE A 312 14.80 1.62 -5.55
CA ILE A 312 15.17 1.90 -6.94
C ILE A 312 14.97 0.66 -7.81
N VAL A 313 15.47 -0.51 -7.36
CA VAL A 313 15.35 -1.77 -8.09
C VAL A 313 13.89 -2.17 -8.26
N TYR A 314 13.10 -2.13 -7.18
CA TYR A 314 11.67 -2.45 -7.24
C TYR A 314 10.92 -1.52 -8.20
N ARG A 315 11.18 -0.21 -8.12
CA ARG A 315 10.51 0.79 -8.97
C ARG A 315 10.90 0.66 -10.44
N GLY A 316 12.17 0.38 -10.73
CA GLY A 316 12.65 0.12 -12.10
C GLY A 316 12.03 -1.11 -12.71
N LEU A 317 11.99 -2.22 -11.96
CA LEU A 317 11.32 -3.44 -12.40
C LEU A 317 9.82 -3.22 -12.59
N TYR A 318 9.17 -2.52 -11.67
CA TYR A 318 7.74 -2.23 -11.75
C TYR A 318 7.40 -1.43 -13.01
N PHE A 319 8.06 -0.28 -13.23
CA PHE A 319 7.80 0.54 -14.42
C PHE A 319 8.23 -0.14 -15.71
N GLY A 320 9.38 -0.81 -15.73
CA GLY A 320 9.86 -1.55 -16.90
C GLY A 320 8.87 -2.61 -17.34
N MET A 321 8.43 -3.46 -16.41
CA MET A 321 7.41 -4.47 -16.72
C MET A 321 6.05 -3.85 -17.07
N TYR A 322 5.63 -2.78 -16.40
CA TYR A 322 4.38 -2.09 -16.74
C TYR A 322 4.40 -1.54 -18.17
N ASP A 323 5.45 -0.81 -18.54
CA ASP A 323 5.60 -0.24 -19.88
C ASP A 323 5.76 -1.32 -20.96
N SER A 324 6.32 -2.48 -20.62
CA SER A 324 6.54 -3.58 -21.57
C SER A 324 5.30 -4.47 -21.75
N LEU A 325 4.61 -4.79 -20.65
CA LEU A 325 3.51 -5.77 -20.67
C LEU A 325 2.15 -5.12 -20.94
N LYS A 326 1.92 -3.88 -20.50
CA LYS A 326 0.65 -3.17 -20.74
C LYS A 326 0.28 -3.09 -22.24
N PRO A 327 1.14 -2.61 -23.15
CA PRO A 327 0.76 -2.48 -24.57
C PRO A 327 0.61 -3.83 -25.28
N VAL A 328 1.15 -4.91 -24.72
CA VAL A 328 1.06 -6.25 -25.30
C VAL A 328 -0.20 -6.98 -24.80
N LEU A 329 -0.49 -6.89 -23.49
CA LEU A 329 -1.54 -7.66 -22.84
C LEU A 329 -2.88 -6.91 -22.75
N LEU A 330 -2.88 -5.58 -22.68
CA LEU A 330 -4.10 -4.77 -22.63
C LEU A 330 -4.39 -4.15 -24.01
N THR A 331 -4.74 -5.01 -24.96
CA THR A 331 -5.13 -4.62 -26.33
C THR A 331 -6.59 -5.00 -26.60
N GLY A 332 -7.23 -4.29 -27.55
CA GLY A 332 -8.61 -4.54 -27.96
C GLY A 332 -9.60 -4.45 -26.79
N SER A 333 -10.45 -5.47 -26.62
CA SER A 333 -11.48 -5.51 -25.57
C SER A 333 -10.94 -5.58 -24.14
N LEU A 334 -9.64 -5.86 -23.96
CA LEU A 334 -9.02 -5.94 -22.63
C LEU A 334 -8.50 -4.60 -22.13
N GLN A 335 -8.40 -3.58 -22.98
CA GLN A 335 -7.83 -2.27 -22.62
C GLN A 335 -8.62 -1.58 -21.49
N ASP A 336 -9.95 -1.67 -21.54
CA ASP A 336 -10.85 -1.04 -20.56
C ASP A 336 -11.35 -2.04 -19.49
N SER A 337 -10.86 -3.29 -19.53
CA SER A 337 -11.25 -4.31 -18.56
C SER A 337 -10.55 -4.08 -17.22
N PHE A 338 -11.37 -3.81 -16.19
CA PHE A 338 -10.90 -3.70 -14.81
C PHE A 338 -10.15 -4.96 -14.36
N PHE A 339 -10.68 -6.15 -14.68
CA PHE A 339 -10.07 -7.42 -14.28
C PHE A 339 -8.73 -7.66 -14.98
N ALA A 340 -8.61 -7.30 -16.26
CA ALA A 340 -7.36 -7.42 -17.00
C ALA A 340 -6.30 -6.46 -16.44
N SER A 341 -6.67 -5.20 -16.17
CA SER A 341 -5.79 -4.22 -15.53
C SER A 341 -5.36 -4.63 -14.13
N PHE A 342 -6.29 -5.21 -13.34
CA PHE A 342 -5.99 -5.73 -12.01
C PHE A 342 -5.03 -6.92 -12.06
N ALA A 343 -5.29 -7.89 -12.93
CA ALA A 343 -4.43 -9.08 -13.10
C ALA A 343 -3.02 -8.68 -13.55
N LEU A 344 -2.92 -7.75 -14.51
CA LEU A 344 -1.64 -7.20 -14.95
C LEU A 344 -0.89 -6.51 -13.80
N GLY A 345 -1.58 -5.63 -13.06
CA GLY A 345 -0.99 -4.95 -11.90
C GLY A 345 -0.52 -5.91 -10.82
N TRP A 346 -1.29 -6.97 -10.55
CA TRP A 346 -0.94 -8.03 -9.62
C TRP A 346 0.28 -8.83 -10.09
N LEU A 347 0.34 -9.23 -11.37
CA LEU A 347 1.49 -9.93 -11.94
C LEU A 347 2.76 -9.09 -11.87
N ILE A 348 2.71 -7.82 -12.26
CA ILE A 348 3.85 -6.90 -12.20
C ILE A 348 4.30 -6.71 -10.75
N THR A 349 3.36 -6.53 -9.81
CA THR A 349 3.68 -6.32 -8.40
C THR A 349 4.39 -7.52 -7.80
N ASN A 350 3.92 -8.74 -8.10
CA ASN A 350 4.55 -9.97 -7.63
C ASN A 350 5.88 -10.24 -8.34
N GLY A 351 5.96 -10.02 -9.65
CA GLY A 351 7.20 -10.18 -10.42
C GLY A 351 8.31 -9.26 -9.91
N ALA A 352 8.02 -7.95 -9.75
CA ALA A 352 8.97 -6.98 -9.21
C ALA A 352 9.33 -7.31 -7.76
N GLY A 353 8.32 -7.70 -6.97
CA GLY A 353 8.49 -8.07 -5.56
C GLY A 353 9.37 -9.31 -5.39
N LEU A 354 9.25 -10.32 -6.25
CA LEU A 354 10.07 -11.52 -6.25
C LEU A 354 11.49 -11.23 -6.71
N ALA A 355 11.65 -10.51 -7.81
CA ALA A 355 12.98 -10.15 -8.33
C ALA A 355 13.78 -9.27 -7.36
N SER A 356 13.12 -8.37 -6.62
CA SER A 356 13.75 -7.54 -5.58
C SER A 356 13.79 -8.21 -4.19
N TYR A 357 13.24 -9.42 -4.03
CA TYR A 357 13.12 -10.09 -2.74
C TYR A 357 14.46 -10.37 -2.03
N PRO A 358 15.55 -10.75 -2.72
CA PRO A 358 16.86 -10.92 -2.08
C PRO A 358 17.34 -9.66 -1.33
N ILE A 359 17.01 -8.48 -1.86
CA ILE A 359 17.36 -7.19 -1.24
C ILE A 359 16.56 -6.98 0.06
N ASP A 360 15.27 -7.33 0.08
CA ASP A 360 14.46 -7.32 1.32
C ASP A 360 15.03 -8.32 2.34
N THR A 361 15.40 -9.53 1.92
CA THR A 361 15.98 -10.53 2.83
C THR A 361 17.29 -10.05 3.46
N VAL A 362 18.22 -9.48 2.66
CA VAL A 362 19.45 -8.88 3.19
C VAL A 362 19.13 -7.74 4.16
N ARG A 363 18.21 -6.84 3.80
CA ARG A 363 17.76 -5.75 4.68
C ARG A 363 17.28 -6.29 6.03
N ARG A 364 16.35 -7.25 6.03
CA ARG A 364 15.74 -7.76 7.27
C ARG A 364 16.74 -8.53 8.13
N ARG A 365 17.61 -9.34 7.53
CA ARG A 365 18.66 -10.05 8.28
C ARG A 365 19.68 -9.12 8.88
N MET A 366 20.08 -8.07 8.16
CA MET A 366 20.91 -7.01 8.72
C MET A 366 20.24 -6.36 9.95
N MET A 367 18.94 -6.06 9.92
CA MET A 367 18.22 -5.54 11.10
C MET A 367 18.31 -6.51 12.29
N MET A 368 18.22 -7.82 12.05
CA MET A 368 18.26 -8.85 13.10
C MET A 368 19.60 -8.96 13.83
N THR A 369 20.72 -8.57 13.20
CA THR A 369 22.05 -8.60 13.85
C THR A 369 22.27 -7.50 14.89
N SER A 370 21.33 -6.56 15.05
CA SER A 370 21.49 -5.49 16.03
C SER A 370 21.30 -6.01 17.47
N GLY A 371 22.18 -5.65 18.38
CA GLY A 371 22.25 -6.19 19.74
C GLY A 371 22.95 -7.55 19.84
N GLU A 372 23.40 -8.12 18.73
CA GLU A 372 24.21 -9.34 18.71
C GLU A 372 25.70 -9.00 18.70
N ALA A 373 26.53 -9.95 19.14
CA ALA A 373 28.00 -9.83 19.08
C ALA A 373 28.52 -9.85 17.63
N VAL A 374 27.95 -10.72 16.79
CA VAL A 374 28.34 -10.87 15.39
C VAL A 374 27.38 -10.10 14.50
N LYS A 375 27.93 -9.22 13.66
CA LYS A 375 27.18 -8.35 12.75
C LYS A 375 27.78 -8.38 11.35
N TYR A 376 26.94 -8.23 10.33
CA TYR A 376 27.42 -8.01 8.97
C TYR A 376 28.14 -6.66 8.84
N LYS A 377 29.26 -6.65 8.11
CA LYS A 377 30.08 -5.45 7.87
C LYS A 377 29.42 -4.52 6.86
N SER A 378 28.77 -5.09 5.85
CA SER A 378 28.07 -4.36 4.79
C SER A 378 26.94 -5.21 4.20
N SER A 379 26.12 -4.62 3.34
CA SER A 379 25.06 -5.36 2.64
C SER A 379 25.59 -6.38 1.64
N MET A 380 26.74 -6.11 1.02
CA MET A 380 27.42 -7.08 0.16
C MET A 380 28.01 -8.22 0.98
N ASP A 381 28.62 -7.92 2.12
CA ASP A 381 29.10 -8.92 3.06
C ASP A 381 27.95 -9.83 3.55
N ALA A 382 26.81 -9.24 3.93
CA ALA A 382 25.60 -9.99 4.27
C ALA A 382 25.14 -10.90 3.14
N PHE A 383 25.02 -10.37 1.93
CA PHE A 383 24.62 -11.14 0.74
C PHE A 383 25.57 -12.31 0.47
N THR A 384 26.88 -12.07 0.46
CA THR A 384 27.90 -13.10 0.23
C THR A 384 27.90 -14.16 1.32
N GLN A 385 27.79 -13.78 2.59
CA GLN A 385 27.73 -14.73 3.70
C GLN A 385 26.47 -15.60 3.64
N ILE A 386 25.30 -15.01 3.33
CA ILE A 386 24.06 -15.79 3.16
C ILE A 386 24.21 -16.79 2.02
N LEU A 387 24.76 -16.36 0.87
CA LEU A 387 24.98 -17.26 -0.27
C LEU A 387 25.95 -18.40 0.06
N LYS A 388 27.07 -18.10 0.72
CA LYS A 388 28.09 -19.09 1.05
C LYS A 388 27.62 -20.09 2.12
N ASN A 389 26.94 -19.62 3.15
CA ASN A 389 26.61 -20.44 4.32
C ASN A 389 25.25 -21.13 4.20
N GLU A 390 24.31 -20.58 3.43
CA GLU A 390 22.92 -21.03 3.40
C GLU A 390 22.39 -21.29 1.98
N GLY A 391 23.12 -20.85 0.95
CA GLY A 391 22.76 -21.02 -0.46
C GLY A 391 21.76 -19.99 -0.99
N ALA A 392 21.65 -19.92 -2.32
CA ALA A 392 20.80 -18.95 -3.03
C ALA A 392 19.31 -19.04 -2.67
N LYS A 393 18.82 -20.25 -2.36
CA LYS A 393 17.42 -20.46 -1.93
C LYS A 393 17.10 -19.71 -0.63
N SER A 394 18.09 -19.47 0.23
CA SER A 394 17.88 -18.78 1.51
C SER A 394 17.41 -17.33 1.32
N LEU A 395 17.84 -16.67 0.24
CA LEU A 395 17.44 -15.30 -0.09
C LEU A 395 15.94 -15.17 -0.39
N PHE A 396 15.27 -16.26 -0.77
CA PHE A 396 13.85 -16.31 -1.13
C PHE A 396 12.96 -16.92 -0.03
N LYS A 397 13.51 -17.22 1.15
CA LYS A 397 12.72 -17.70 2.29
C LYS A 397 11.60 -16.70 2.64
N GLY A 398 10.37 -17.20 2.71
CA GLY A 398 9.17 -16.39 2.96
C GLY A 398 8.55 -15.72 1.73
N ALA A 399 9.12 -15.86 0.52
CA ALA A 399 8.56 -15.26 -0.69
C ALA A 399 7.12 -15.71 -0.97
N GLY A 400 6.81 -17.01 -0.81
CA GLY A 400 5.44 -17.52 -0.93
C GLY A 400 4.47 -16.90 0.09
N ALA A 401 4.89 -16.76 1.35
CA ALA A 401 4.10 -16.08 2.38
C ALA A 401 3.88 -14.60 2.04
N ASN A 402 4.85 -13.94 1.38
CA ASN A 402 4.70 -12.57 0.91
C ASN A 402 3.66 -12.44 -0.23
N ILE A 403 3.56 -13.42 -1.12
CA ILE A 403 2.51 -13.46 -2.16
C ILE A 403 1.13 -13.64 -1.51
N LEU A 404 1.00 -14.57 -0.56
CA LEU A 404 -0.25 -14.77 0.20
C LEU A 404 -0.66 -13.49 0.95
N ARG A 405 0.31 -12.80 1.57
CA ARG A 405 0.10 -11.50 2.21
C ARG A 405 -0.43 -10.45 1.22
N ALA A 406 0.08 -10.42 -0.02
CA ALA A 406 -0.38 -9.48 -1.03
C ALA A 406 -1.84 -9.74 -1.42
N VAL A 407 -2.22 -11.00 -1.61
CA VAL A 407 -3.62 -11.40 -1.91
C VAL A 407 -4.54 -11.06 -0.73
N ALA A 408 -4.16 -11.43 0.49
CA ALA A 408 -4.94 -11.12 1.70
C ALA A 408 -5.14 -9.60 1.89
N GLY A 409 -4.07 -8.82 1.74
CA GLY A 409 -4.13 -7.37 1.86
C GLY A 409 -5.03 -6.71 0.80
N ALA A 410 -4.95 -7.17 -0.45
CA ALA A 410 -5.80 -6.66 -1.54
C ALA A 410 -7.28 -7.00 -1.33
N GLY A 411 -7.59 -8.26 -0.97
CA GLY A 411 -8.97 -8.69 -0.70
C GLY A 411 -9.61 -7.93 0.47
N VAL A 412 -8.87 -7.77 1.57
CA VAL A 412 -9.36 -7.01 2.74
C VAL A 412 -9.59 -5.54 2.38
N LEU A 413 -8.66 -4.91 1.65
CA LEU A 413 -8.80 -3.52 1.27
C LEU A 413 -10.02 -3.31 0.36
N ALA A 414 -10.21 -4.19 -0.63
CA ALA A 414 -11.37 -4.13 -1.52
C ALA A 414 -12.69 -4.32 -0.76
N GLY A 415 -12.75 -5.28 0.17
CA GLY A 415 -13.92 -5.49 1.02
C GLY A 415 -14.19 -4.29 1.94
N TYR A 416 -13.16 -3.72 2.54
CA TYR A 416 -13.29 -2.56 3.41
C TYR A 416 -13.70 -1.29 2.64
N ASP A 417 -13.19 -1.09 1.42
CA ASP A 417 -13.63 -0.01 0.54
C ASP A 417 -15.13 -0.11 0.23
N LYS A 418 -15.63 -1.32 -0.04
CA LYS A 418 -17.08 -1.55 -0.22
C LYS A 418 -17.86 -1.24 1.06
N LEU A 419 -17.36 -1.65 2.21
CA LEU A 419 -17.98 -1.34 3.50
C LEU A 419 -18.04 0.17 3.74
N GLN A 420 -17.00 0.92 3.42
CA GLN A 420 -17.00 2.38 3.55
C GLN A 420 -18.07 3.04 2.68
N VAL A 421 -18.24 2.58 1.43
CA VAL A 421 -19.29 3.10 0.55
C VAL A 421 -20.67 2.81 1.12
N ILE A 422 -20.90 1.61 1.66
CA ILE A 422 -22.19 1.23 2.26
C ILE A 422 -22.49 2.06 3.52
N VAL A 423 -21.50 2.24 4.40
CA VAL A 423 -21.69 2.89 5.70
C VAL A 423 -21.67 4.42 5.59
N PHE A 424 -20.70 4.97 4.85
CA PHE A 424 -20.41 6.41 4.79
C PHE A 424 -20.81 7.07 3.46
N GLY A 425 -21.33 6.31 2.48
CA GLY A 425 -21.72 6.84 1.17
C GLY A 425 -20.56 7.22 0.25
N LYS A 426 -19.31 7.13 0.72
CA LYS A 426 -18.10 7.38 -0.08
C LYS A 426 -16.92 6.58 0.45
N LYS A 427 -15.95 6.31 -0.44
CA LYS A 427 -14.68 5.67 -0.10
C LYS A 427 -13.71 6.72 0.43
N TYR A 428 -13.08 6.43 1.57
CA TYR A 428 -11.92 7.18 2.05
C TYR A 428 -10.69 6.35 1.72
N GLY A 429 -10.01 6.73 0.62
CA GLY A 429 -8.82 6.02 0.20
C GLY A 429 -7.75 6.09 1.29
N SER A 430 -7.21 4.92 1.67
CA SER A 430 -5.87 4.88 2.24
C SER A 430 -4.93 5.37 1.13
N GLY A 431 -4.56 6.65 1.13
CA GLY A 431 -3.75 7.33 0.11
C GLY A 431 -2.76 6.39 -0.57
N GLY A 432 -3.19 5.85 -1.70
CA GLY A 432 -2.44 5.00 -2.60
C GLY A 432 -2.41 5.75 -3.91
N GLY A 433 -1.27 6.33 -4.21
CA GLY A 433 -1.02 6.94 -5.51
C GLY A 433 0.41 6.78 -5.90
#